data_AF-A0A8T1XEU7-F1
#
_entry.id   AF-A0A8T1XEU7-F1
#
_cell.length_a   1.000
_cell.length_b   1.000
_cell.length_c   1.000
_cell.angle_alpha   90.00
_cell.angle_beta   90.00
_cell.angle_gamma   90.00
#
_symmetry.space_group_name_H-M   'P 1'
#
loop_
_entity.id
_entity.type
_entity.pdbx_description
1 polymer ?
#
loop_
_entity_poly.entity_id
_entity_poly.type
_entity_poly.pdbx_seq_one_letter_code
_entity_poly.pdbx_strand_id
1 'polypeptide(L)'
;MKLLAALLLLSLLCEVHAAFTERLTLRPLPAINQVLGRFEFSVDESSSVSNSLLPNVLRQILTKHNAESLHLTLSVGRYADWRYGSAHTFYGSGSAHAPFGTRLQVSLRGDQDVQQRWRGITSELGAIFSASLNQMDETVFTDLLPSSTLEEVGAFPATNANPKFVFLHGSLAREELCTENLTPWLKMLPCRAIEGLGALIDPINALSGEYLSMSLFVARSTDDTWTLKQHLTTVQSPSKHNKERWSLGSIFFANGQHTAEIRACPLAVESLVYTESMGLVDTVTTDLRATPVVLARPWFETWKDAAKAASSQHSYQTQEDVVSAHRFVTGYGQVRGGLAVQLKNNHASCGMRVTYTDVIPWYLRVYFHTFRASAAGSEQEAQSLIRSFDFVPAELRGRPNQFRLEAFLPANATLVFSLQMDKAFLRLSEHPPDANRGFDIAPGVATFKVLDGNDGSSVCAKEAETPSFTTTLFTEPLLVPLPTPDFSMPYNVITMTSTVVAFFVGTMLNALLRKAPRFKQMMASSSSAK
;
A
#
# COMPACT_ATOMS: atom_id res chain seq x y z
N MET A 1 12.77 23.40 -54.52
CA MET A 1 13.33 23.94 -53.26
C MET A 1 12.28 24.31 -52.20
N LYS A 2 11.09 24.82 -52.53
CA LYS A 2 10.06 25.15 -51.51
C LYS A 2 9.36 23.93 -50.85
N LEU A 3 9.27 22.79 -51.55
CA LEU A 3 8.70 21.56 -50.97
C LEU A 3 9.62 20.88 -49.94
N LEU A 4 10.95 20.96 -50.13
CA LEU A 4 11.92 20.36 -49.21
C LEU A 4 11.97 21.12 -47.87
N ALA A 5 11.83 22.45 -47.92
CA ALA A 5 11.76 23.29 -46.72
C ALA A 5 10.47 23.07 -45.93
N ALA A 6 9.34 22.78 -46.60
CA ALA A 6 8.08 22.45 -45.93
C ALA A 6 8.11 21.07 -45.26
N LEU A 7 8.80 20.08 -45.86
CA LEU A 7 9.03 18.77 -45.24
C LEU A 7 10.00 18.82 -44.05
N LEU A 8 11.02 19.69 -44.10
CA LEU A 8 11.92 19.94 -42.98
C LEU A 8 11.27 20.73 -41.83
N LEU A 9 10.34 21.65 -42.13
CA LEU A 9 9.55 22.33 -41.09
C LEU A 9 8.45 21.44 -40.49
N LEU A 10 7.87 20.49 -41.25
CA LEU A 10 6.93 19.51 -40.67
C LEU A 10 7.63 18.46 -39.79
N SER A 11 8.91 18.14 -40.02
CA SER A 11 9.69 17.24 -39.15
C SER A 11 10.11 17.86 -37.81
N LEU A 12 9.90 19.18 -37.63
CA LEU A 12 10.23 19.92 -36.40
C LEU A 12 9.01 20.19 -35.50
N LEU A 13 7.82 19.68 -35.85
CA LEU A 13 6.55 20.00 -35.16
C LEU A 13 5.89 18.83 -34.42
N CYS A 14 6.63 17.76 -34.13
CA CYS A 14 6.17 16.77 -33.15
C CYS A 14 7.36 16.25 -32.36
N GLU A 15 7.87 17.10 -31.45
CA GLU A 15 8.79 16.67 -30.40
C GLU A 15 8.03 15.79 -29.40
N VAL A 16 7.92 14.51 -29.76
CA VAL A 16 7.37 13.44 -28.92
C VAL A 16 8.31 13.24 -27.73
N HIS A 17 7.89 13.69 -26.55
CA HIS A 17 8.65 13.52 -25.31
C HIS A 17 8.01 12.42 -24.45
N ALA A 18 8.77 11.34 -24.23
CA ALA A 18 8.59 10.44 -23.10
C ALA A 18 9.67 10.80 -22.07
N ALA A 19 9.29 11.22 -20.88
CA ALA A 19 10.21 11.63 -19.83
C ALA A 19 10.19 10.60 -18.71
N PHE A 20 11.36 10.01 -18.41
CA PHE A 20 11.55 9.14 -17.25
C PHE A 20 12.44 9.83 -16.22
N THR A 21 12.03 9.85 -14.95
CA THR A 21 12.83 10.37 -13.84
C THR A 21 12.96 9.32 -12.74
N GLU A 22 14.16 9.25 -12.14
CA GLU A 22 14.43 8.40 -10.99
C GLU A 22 15.05 9.24 -9.86
N ARG A 23 14.49 9.10 -8.65
CA ARG A 23 14.90 9.85 -7.47
C ARG A 23 14.97 8.92 -6.26
N LEU A 24 16.02 9.06 -5.46
CA LEU A 24 16.18 8.36 -4.17
C LEU A 24 16.37 9.39 -3.08
N THR A 25 15.48 9.40 -2.09
CA THR A 25 15.62 10.23 -0.89
C THR A 25 16.02 9.36 0.29
N LEU A 26 17.09 9.76 0.98
CA LEU A 26 17.63 9.09 2.16
C LEU A 26 17.53 10.01 3.37
N ARG A 27 16.79 9.55 4.37
CA ARG A 27 16.71 10.20 5.68
C ARG A 27 17.43 9.34 6.72
N PRO A 28 18.57 9.80 7.28
CA PRO A 28 19.24 9.08 8.34
C PRO A 28 18.45 9.21 9.66
N LEU A 29 18.22 8.08 10.35
CA LEU A 29 17.55 8.04 11.65
C LEU A 29 18.53 7.47 12.71
N PRO A 30 19.55 8.23 13.11
CA PRO A 30 20.64 7.75 13.98
C PRO A 30 20.15 7.34 15.38
N ALA A 31 19.07 7.96 15.89
CA ALA A 31 18.49 7.66 17.21
C ALA A 31 18.01 6.21 17.34
N ILE A 32 17.48 5.65 16.25
CA ILE A 32 16.96 4.27 16.19
C ILE A 32 17.86 3.36 15.35
N ASN A 33 19.03 3.86 14.94
CA ASN A 33 20.01 3.15 14.12
C ASN A 33 19.41 2.57 12.82
N GLN A 34 18.61 3.38 12.10
CA GLN A 34 17.91 3.00 10.85
C GLN A 34 18.04 4.08 9.79
N VAL A 35 17.80 3.74 8.52
CA VAL A 35 17.70 4.69 7.41
C VAL A 35 16.37 4.50 6.71
N LEU A 36 15.64 5.61 6.53
CA LEU A 36 14.46 5.67 5.67
C LEU A 36 14.92 5.96 4.25
N GLY A 37 14.63 5.05 3.33
CA GLY A 37 14.86 5.20 1.90
C GLY A 37 13.55 5.30 1.13
N ARG A 38 13.44 6.28 0.25
CA ARG A 38 12.29 6.48 -0.63
C ARG A 38 12.75 6.54 -2.07
N PHE A 39 12.34 5.56 -2.86
CA PHE A 39 12.54 5.54 -4.30
C PHE A 39 11.29 6.08 -4.99
N GLU A 40 11.49 6.99 -5.92
CA GLU A 40 10.43 7.58 -6.75
C GLU A 40 10.85 7.49 -8.22
N PHE A 41 9.99 6.85 -9.00
CA PHE A 41 10.15 6.66 -10.43
C PHE A 41 8.92 7.22 -11.13
N SER A 42 9.10 8.13 -12.08
CA SER A 42 7.99 8.75 -12.83
C SER A 42 8.22 8.62 -14.32
N VAL A 43 7.19 8.20 -15.06
CA VAL A 43 7.16 8.16 -16.51
C VAL A 43 5.97 8.98 -16.98
N ASP A 44 6.24 10.03 -17.75
CA ASP A 44 5.23 10.83 -18.42
C ASP A 44 5.38 10.68 -19.94
N GLU A 45 4.32 10.25 -20.62
CA GLU A 45 4.35 9.88 -22.04
C GLU A 45 3.14 10.48 -22.79
N SER A 46 3.42 11.12 -23.93
CA SER A 46 2.40 11.55 -24.90
C SER A 46 2.09 10.43 -25.90
N SER A 47 0.86 10.36 -26.41
CA SER A 47 0.17 9.22 -27.06
C SER A 47 0.83 8.51 -28.27
N SER A 48 2.10 8.72 -28.61
CA SER A 48 2.74 8.09 -29.76
C SER A 48 3.38 6.72 -29.41
N VAL A 49 3.06 5.71 -30.21
CA VAL A 49 3.40 4.30 -29.98
C VAL A 49 4.89 3.97 -30.26
N SER A 50 5.64 4.83 -30.94
CA SER A 50 6.94 4.45 -31.50
C SER A 50 8.10 4.34 -30.48
N ASN A 51 7.98 4.86 -29.26
CA ASN A 51 8.98 4.75 -28.19
C ASN A 51 8.32 4.78 -26.78
N SER A 52 7.36 3.89 -26.53
CA SER A 52 6.64 3.82 -25.24
C SER A 52 7.54 3.34 -24.11
N LEU A 53 7.70 4.15 -23.05
CA LEU A 53 8.36 3.76 -21.80
C LEU A 53 7.36 3.13 -20.83
N LEU A 54 6.07 3.41 -20.99
CA LEU A 54 5.02 2.80 -20.20
C LEU A 54 4.91 1.29 -20.50
N PRO A 55 4.84 0.41 -19.49
CA PRO A 55 4.60 -1.01 -19.68
C PRO A 55 3.28 -1.28 -20.43
N ASN A 56 3.37 -1.98 -21.57
CA ASN A 56 2.21 -2.33 -22.40
C ASN A 56 1.09 -3.04 -21.63
N VAL A 57 1.45 -3.84 -20.63
CA VAL A 57 0.49 -4.57 -19.79
C VAL A 57 -0.46 -3.61 -19.06
N LEU A 58 0.05 -2.51 -18.50
CA LEU A 58 -0.78 -1.52 -17.81
C LEU A 58 -1.68 -0.76 -18.77
N ARG A 59 -1.16 -0.40 -19.95
CA ARG A 59 -1.93 0.23 -21.03
C ARG A 59 -3.10 -0.66 -21.47
N GLN A 60 -2.84 -1.96 -21.63
CA GLN A 60 -3.84 -2.96 -22.00
C GLN A 60 -4.92 -3.09 -20.94
N ILE A 61 -4.57 -3.17 -19.65
CA ILE A 61 -5.54 -3.25 -18.55
C ILE A 61 -6.45 -2.02 -18.54
N LEU A 62 -5.89 -0.81 -18.52
CA LEU A 62 -6.68 0.42 -18.44
C LEU A 62 -7.58 0.60 -19.66
N THR A 63 -7.07 0.28 -20.86
CA THR A 63 -7.85 0.40 -22.10
C THR A 63 -8.95 -0.65 -22.18
N LYS A 64 -8.66 -1.92 -21.84
CA LYS A 64 -9.61 -3.04 -21.88
C LYS A 64 -10.77 -2.84 -20.90
N HIS A 65 -10.46 -2.34 -19.70
CA HIS A 65 -11.45 -2.14 -18.63
C HIS A 65 -11.93 -0.69 -18.51
N ASN A 66 -11.61 0.16 -19.50
CA ASN A 66 -12.01 1.56 -19.57
C ASN A 66 -11.82 2.32 -18.24
N ALA A 67 -10.65 2.09 -17.62
CA ALA A 67 -10.24 2.73 -16.38
C ALA A 67 -9.45 4.01 -16.71
N GLU A 68 -9.73 5.07 -15.97
CA GLU A 68 -9.02 6.35 -16.09
C GLU A 68 -7.74 6.34 -15.27
N SER A 69 -7.81 5.83 -14.04
CA SER A 69 -6.68 5.75 -13.14
C SER A 69 -6.76 4.50 -12.26
N LEU A 70 -5.59 4.04 -11.83
CA LEU A 70 -5.42 2.89 -10.98
C LEU A 70 -4.26 3.13 -10.02
N HIS A 71 -4.48 2.89 -8.74
CA HIS A 71 -3.49 2.96 -7.69
C HIS A 71 -3.49 1.66 -6.88
N LEU A 72 -2.42 0.89 -6.99
CA LEU A 72 -2.18 -0.32 -6.23
C LEU A 72 -1.08 -0.05 -5.21
N THR A 73 -1.35 -0.34 -3.94
CA THR A 73 -0.35 -0.29 -2.88
C THR A 73 -0.30 -1.62 -2.13
N LEU A 74 0.90 -2.06 -1.78
CA LEU A 74 1.14 -3.21 -0.92
C LEU A 74 2.15 -2.79 0.13
N SER A 75 1.89 -3.08 1.40
CA SER A 75 2.85 -2.77 2.46
C SER A 75 2.87 -3.80 3.58
N VAL A 76 4.03 -3.85 4.24
CA VAL A 76 4.30 -4.63 5.45
C VAL A 76 4.80 -3.68 6.53
N GLY A 77 4.35 -3.91 7.75
CA GLY A 77 4.62 -3.03 8.89
C GLY A 77 3.71 -1.80 8.92
N ARG A 78 3.91 -0.96 9.93
CA ARG A 78 3.18 0.31 10.09
C ARG A 78 4.16 1.46 10.03
N TYR A 79 3.91 2.41 9.13
CA TYR A 79 4.63 3.66 9.12
C TYR A 79 4.26 4.46 10.38
N ALA A 80 5.26 4.78 11.20
CA ALA A 80 5.09 5.55 12.42
C ALA A 80 5.74 6.93 12.24
N ASP A 81 4.92 7.95 11.99
CA ASP A 81 5.36 9.34 11.76
C ASP A 81 6.28 9.83 12.89
N TRP A 82 5.93 9.60 14.16
CA TRP A 82 6.76 10.05 15.30
C TRP A 82 8.13 9.38 15.35
N ARG A 83 8.27 8.23 14.71
CA ARG A 83 9.50 7.43 14.70
C ARG A 83 10.36 7.70 13.46
N TYR A 84 9.73 7.87 12.30
CA TYR A 84 10.41 7.99 11.00
C TYR A 84 10.40 9.42 10.43
N GLY A 85 9.67 10.32 11.10
CA GLY A 85 9.38 11.68 10.66
C GLY A 85 8.12 11.75 9.80
N SER A 86 7.48 12.92 9.80
CA SER A 86 6.26 13.15 9.04
C SER A 86 6.49 12.89 7.55
N ALA A 87 5.61 12.09 6.96
CA ALA A 87 5.70 11.69 5.56
C ALA A 87 5.51 12.86 4.56
N HIS A 88 4.99 14.01 5.03
CA HIS A 88 4.72 15.23 4.23
C HIS A 88 5.94 16.11 4.01
N THR A 89 7.02 15.92 4.77
CA THR A 89 8.25 16.73 4.62
C THR A 89 9.00 16.47 3.31
N PHE A 90 8.56 15.50 2.51
CA PHE A 90 9.15 15.19 1.22
C PHE A 90 8.35 15.88 0.10
N TYR A 91 8.93 16.93 -0.48
CA TYR A 91 8.47 17.70 -1.63
C TYR A 91 7.30 17.09 -2.43
N GLY A 92 6.08 17.53 -2.16
CA GLY A 92 4.94 17.49 -3.08
C GLY A 92 4.41 16.12 -3.55
N SER A 93 5.04 15.00 -3.22
CA SER A 93 4.55 13.67 -3.59
C SER A 93 3.84 13.01 -2.41
N GLY A 94 2.51 13.11 -2.39
CA GLY A 94 1.58 12.46 -1.43
C GLY A 94 1.57 10.92 -1.48
N SER A 95 2.68 10.32 -1.90
CA SER A 95 2.90 8.89 -2.15
C SER A 95 3.90 8.29 -1.15
N ALA A 96 3.99 8.86 0.05
CA ALA A 96 5.09 8.58 0.98
C ALA A 96 4.93 7.25 1.72
N HIS A 97 3.70 6.84 2.06
CA HIS A 97 3.43 5.62 2.82
C HIS A 97 2.04 5.05 2.50
N ALA A 98 1.90 3.73 2.67
CA ALA A 98 0.66 2.99 2.52
C ALA A 98 0.29 2.26 3.83
N PRO A 99 -1.01 2.01 4.08
CA PRO A 99 -1.47 1.22 5.21
C PRO A 99 -1.08 -0.25 5.06
N PHE A 100 -0.97 -0.95 6.18
CA PHE A 100 -0.68 -2.39 6.23
C PHE A 100 -1.63 -3.20 5.34
N GLY A 101 -1.05 -4.16 4.61
CA GLY A 101 -1.75 -5.00 3.65
C GLY A 101 -1.80 -4.38 2.25
N THR A 102 -2.75 -4.85 1.45
CA THR A 102 -2.91 -4.43 0.06
C THR A 102 -4.12 -3.55 -0.12
N ARG A 103 -4.00 -2.53 -0.96
CA ARG A 103 -5.08 -1.62 -1.30
C ARG A 103 -5.11 -1.35 -2.80
N LEU A 104 -6.31 -1.34 -3.36
CA LEU A 104 -6.54 -1.01 -4.75
C LEU A 104 -7.58 0.11 -4.83
N GLN A 105 -7.27 1.14 -5.60
CA GLN A 105 -8.16 2.27 -5.90
C GLN A 105 -8.22 2.43 -7.42
N VAL A 106 -9.42 2.54 -7.98
CA VAL A 106 -9.62 2.61 -9.43
C VAL A 106 -10.72 3.62 -9.76
N SER A 107 -10.45 4.51 -10.72
CA SER A 107 -11.46 5.34 -11.36
C SER A 107 -11.98 4.62 -12.61
N LEU A 108 -13.21 4.15 -12.58
CA LEU A 108 -13.88 3.44 -13.68
C LEU A 108 -15.00 4.28 -14.26
N ARG A 109 -15.28 4.15 -15.56
CA ARG A 109 -16.51 4.73 -16.11
C ARG A 109 -17.74 4.13 -15.40
N GLY A 110 -18.70 4.95 -15.02
CA GLY A 110 -19.97 4.53 -14.41
C GLY A 110 -20.95 4.04 -15.47
N ASP A 111 -21.16 2.73 -15.52
CA ASP A 111 -22.21 2.06 -16.30
C ASP A 111 -22.61 0.74 -15.60
N GLN A 112 -23.43 -0.11 -16.22
CA GLN A 112 -23.89 -1.36 -15.60
C GLN A 112 -22.80 -2.42 -15.46
N ASP A 113 -21.66 -2.29 -16.14
CA ASP A 113 -20.61 -3.31 -16.20
C ASP A 113 -19.45 -3.05 -15.21
N VAL A 114 -19.60 -2.06 -14.31
CA VAL A 114 -18.56 -1.64 -13.36
C VAL A 114 -18.01 -2.81 -12.54
N GLN A 115 -18.88 -3.67 -12.02
CA GLN A 115 -18.48 -4.84 -11.23
C GLN A 115 -17.67 -5.85 -12.06
N GLN A 116 -18.07 -6.08 -13.32
CA GLN A 116 -17.35 -6.99 -14.20
C GLN A 116 -15.96 -6.46 -14.54
N ARG A 117 -15.83 -5.15 -14.76
CA ARG A 117 -14.54 -4.50 -15.03
C ARG A 117 -13.63 -4.48 -13.81
N TRP A 118 -14.17 -4.22 -12.62
CA TRP A 118 -13.44 -4.36 -11.36
C TRP A 118 -12.88 -5.77 -11.19
N ARG A 119 -13.69 -6.82 -11.37
CA ARG A 119 -13.24 -8.23 -11.31
C ARG A 119 -12.18 -8.55 -12.36
N GLY A 120 -12.30 -7.97 -13.55
CA GLY A 120 -11.31 -8.10 -14.62
C GLY A 120 -9.95 -7.50 -14.23
N ILE A 121 -9.96 -6.28 -13.69
CA ILE A 121 -8.75 -5.59 -13.21
C ILE A 121 -8.10 -6.35 -12.06
N THR A 122 -8.87 -6.75 -11.05
CA THR A 122 -8.32 -7.47 -9.90
C THR A 122 -7.75 -8.83 -10.29
N SER A 123 -8.37 -9.55 -11.22
CA SER A 123 -7.83 -10.81 -11.74
C SER A 123 -6.53 -10.61 -12.53
N GLU A 124 -6.44 -9.59 -13.38
CA GLU A 124 -5.24 -9.33 -14.20
C GLU A 124 -4.07 -8.84 -13.35
N LEU A 125 -4.32 -7.90 -12.42
CA LEU A 125 -3.30 -7.43 -11.49
C LEU A 125 -2.89 -8.53 -10.50
N GLY A 126 -3.83 -9.35 -10.03
CA GLY A 126 -3.53 -10.48 -9.14
C GLY A 126 -2.60 -11.49 -9.83
N ALA A 127 -2.78 -11.73 -11.13
CA ALA A 127 -1.87 -12.57 -11.91
C ALA A 127 -0.48 -11.94 -12.11
N ILE A 128 -0.40 -10.62 -12.35
CA ILE A 128 0.88 -9.93 -12.58
C ILE A 128 1.71 -9.85 -11.31
N PHE A 129 1.07 -9.44 -10.21
CA PHE A 129 1.74 -9.27 -8.93
C PHE A 129 1.79 -10.57 -8.12
N SER A 130 1.20 -11.67 -8.58
CA SER A 130 1.05 -12.91 -7.79
C SER A 130 0.38 -12.66 -6.44
N ALA A 131 -0.68 -11.85 -6.46
CA ALA A 131 -1.41 -11.41 -5.28
C ALA A 131 -2.87 -11.87 -5.31
N SER A 132 -3.47 -12.09 -4.14
CA SER A 132 -4.87 -12.56 -4.00
C SER A 132 -5.92 -11.47 -4.28
N LEU A 133 -5.65 -10.53 -5.19
CA LEU A 133 -6.54 -9.39 -5.50
C LEU A 133 -7.93 -9.82 -5.97
N ASN A 134 -8.05 -11.02 -6.53
CA ASN A 134 -9.33 -11.64 -6.90
C ASN A 134 -10.30 -11.82 -5.71
N GLN A 135 -9.80 -11.77 -4.47
CA GLN A 135 -10.62 -11.76 -3.25
C GLN A 135 -11.29 -10.41 -2.97
N MET A 136 -10.94 -9.33 -3.69
CA MET A 136 -11.63 -8.04 -3.60
C MET A 136 -12.98 -8.09 -4.33
N ASP A 137 -13.89 -8.92 -3.84
CA ASP A 137 -15.25 -9.03 -4.36
C ASP A 137 -16.16 -7.92 -3.79
N GLU A 138 -17.47 -8.00 -4.07
CA GLU A 138 -18.49 -7.05 -3.59
C GLU A 138 -18.56 -6.92 -2.07
N THR A 139 -17.92 -7.83 -1.33
CA THR A 139 -17.86 -7.79 0.13
C THR A 139 -16.69 -6.98 0.67
N VAL A 140 -15.76 -6.59 -0.21
CA VAL A 140 -14.50 -5.93 0.12
C VAL A 140 -14.40 -4.55 -0.50
N PHE A 141 -14.81 -4.37 -1.76
CA PHE A 141 -14.73 -3.07 -2.41
C PHE A 141 -15.92 -2.17 -2.07
N THR A 142 -15.68 -0.86 -2.10
CA THR A 142 -16.66 0.17 -1.78
C THR A 142 -16.54 1.35 -2.74
N ASP A 143 -17.69 1.94 -3.05
CA ASP A 143 -17.78 3.23 -3.75
C ASP A 143 -17.51 4.36 -2.75
N LEU A 144 -17.15 5.53 -3.28
CA LEU A 144 -17.00 6.74 -2.47
C LEU A 144 -18.35 7.16 -1.86
N LEU A 145 -18.37 7.50 -0.56
CA LEU A 145 -19.56 8.13 0.05
C LEU A 145 -19.82 9.48 -0.63
N PRO A 146 -21.09 9.87 -0.87
CA PRO A 146 -21.41 11.13 -1.56
C PRO A 146 -20.84 12.39 -0.88
N SER A 147 -20.69 12.34 0.45
CA SER A 147 -20.11 13.40 1.27
C SER A 147 -18.58 13.32 1.40
N SER A 148 -17.96 12.25 0.90
CA SER A 148 -16.51 12.03 1.04
C SER A 148 -15.73 12.51 -0.18
N THR A 149 -14.48 12.88 0.06
CA THR A 149 -13.54 13.22 -1.00
C THR A 149 -12.50 12.12 -1.19
N LEU A 150 -11.84 12.11 -2.36
CA LEU A 150 -10.77 11.16 -2.66
C LEU A 150 -9.63 11.23 -1.62
N GLU A 151 -9.31 12.44 -1.15
CA GLU A 151 -8.28 12.67 -0.14
C GLU A 151 -8.64 12.05 1.22
N GLU A 152 -9.91 12.10 1.63
CA GLU A 152 -10.39 11.52 2.90
C GLU A 152 -10.35 9.98 2.93
N VAL A 153 -10.24 9.37 1.75
CA VAL A 153 -10.01 7.94 1.57
C VAL A 153 -8.52 7.69 1.34
N GLY A 154 -7.65 8.69 1.34
CA GLY A 154 -6.22 8.53 1.05
C GLY A 154 -5.96 8.09 -0.40
N ALA A 155 -6.76 8.58 -1.36
CA ALA A 155 -6.56 8.38 -2.79
C ALA A 155 -5.76 9.54 -3.40
N PHE A 156 -4.96 9.23 -4.42
CA PHE A 156 -3.98 10.15 -5.01
C PHE A 156 -3.85 9.93 -6.53
N PRO A 157 -3.59 10.99 -7.34
CA PRO A 157 -4.13 12.35 -7.29
C PRO A 157 -5.54 12.41 -7.92
N ALA A 158 -6.24 13.53 -7.72
CA ALA A 158 -7.53 13.79 -8.34
C ALA A 158 -7.40 13.85 -9.88
N THR A 159 -7.91 12.85 -10.58
CA THR A 159 -8.30 13.06 -11.97
C THR A 159 -9.51 13.98 -11.99
N ASN A 160 -9.58 14.88 -12.96
CA ASN A 160 -10.69 15.83 -13.09
C ASN A 160 -12.01 15.07 -12.94
N ALA A 161 -12.82 15.44 -11.95
CA ALA A 161 -14.05 14.78 -11.57
C ALA A 161 -15.08 14.86 -12.70
N ASN A 162 -14.89 14.03 -13.72
CA ASN A 162 -15.88 13.83 -14.75
C ASN A 162 -16.97 12.97 -14.11
N PRO A 163 -18.21 13.47 -14.00
CA PRO A 163 -19.30 12.77 -13.30
C PRO A 163 -19.65 11.41 -13.94
N LYS A 164 -19.06 11.10 -15.10
CA LYS A 164 -19.15 9.80 -15.75
C LYS A 164 -18.25 8.74 -15.11
N PHE A 165 -17.36 9.06 -14.18
CA PHE A 165 -16.49 8.09 -13.52
C PHE A 165 -16.93 7.84 -12.07
N VAL A 166 -16.81 6.59 -11.65
CA VAL A 166 -17.05 6.09 -10.30
C VAL A 166 -15.72 5.67 -9.72
N PHE A 167 -15.45 6.10 -8.49
CA PHE A 167 -14.27 5.73 -7.75
C PHE A 167 -14.56 4.51 -6.87
N LEU A 168 -13.83 3.43 -7.11
CA LEU A 168 -13.89 2.20 -6.32
C LEU A 168 -12.61 2.04 -5.52
N HIS A 169 -12.74 1.60 -4.27
CA HIS A 169 -11.59 1.20 -3.48
C HIS A 169 -11.84 -0.09 -2.70
N GLY A 170 -10.81 -0.93 -2.59
CA GLY A 170 -10.83 -2.16 -1.81
C GLY A 170 -9.52 -2.34 -1.05
N SER A 171 -9.57 -3.06 0.07
CA SER A 171 -8.38 -3.37 0.85
C SER A 171 -8.41 -4.80 1.38
N LEU A 172 -7.29 -5.50 1.23
CA LEU A 172 -7.04 -6.84 1.76
C LEU A 172 -5.96 -6.74 2.82
N ALA A 173 -6.36 -6.73 4.10
CA ALA A 173 -5.43 -6.61 5.21
C ALA A 173 -4.47 -7.82 5.33
N ARG A 174 -4.87 -9.00 4.85
CA ARG A 174 -4.07 -10.23 4.87
C ARG A 174 -3.10 -10.38 3.71
N GLU A 175 -3.26 -9.57 2.68
CA GLU A 175 -2.39 -9.62 1.51
C GLU A 175 -1.20 -8.70 1.77
N GLU A 176 -0.13 -9.29 2.30
CA GLU A 176 1.12 -8.61 2.61
C GLU A 176 2.04 -8.53 1.37
N LEU A 177 2.97 -7.58 1.39
CA LEU A 177 3.98 -7.45 0.35
C LEU A 177 5.01 -8.60 0.43
N CYS A 178 5.16 -9.34 -0.67
CA CYS A 178 6.08 -10.46 -0.88
C CYS A 178 7.09 -10.18 -2.00
N THR A 179 8.15 -10.99 -2.09
CA THR A 179 9.19 -10.86 -3.14
C THR A 179 8.62 -11.01 -4.56
N GLU A 180 7.56 -11.82 -4.67
CA GLU A 180 6.81 -12.12 -5.88
C GLU A 180 6.00 -10.92 -6.38
N ASN A 181 5.65 -9.97 -5.52
CA ASN A 181 5.03 -8.70 -5.95
C ASN A 181 6.09 -7.66 -6.36
N LEU A 182 7.21 -7.59 -5.64
CA LEU A 182 8.25 -6.60 -5.89
C LEU A 182 9.04 -6.88 -7.19
N THR A 183 9.24 -8.16 -7.52
CA THR A 183 9.94 -8.55 -8.75
C THR A 183 9.27 -8.05 -10.05
N PRO A 184 7.95 -8.27 -10.29
CA PRO A 184 7.26 -7.71 -11.45
C PRO A 184 7.19 -6.19 -11.42
N TRP A 185 7.10 -5.56 -10.25
CA TRP A 185 7.17 -4.10 -10.11
C TRP A 185 8.50 -3.54 -10.61
N LEU A 186 9.63 -4.14 -10.22
CA LEU A 186 10.96 -3.75 -10.72
C LEU A 186 11.09 -3.97 -12.23
N LYS A 187 10.48 -5.04 -12.77
CA LYS A 187 10.49 -5.32 -14.21
C LYS A 187 9.71 -4.28 -15.04
N MET A 188 8.82 -3.51 -14.42
CA MET A 188 8.07 -2.43 -15.07
C MET A 188 8.88 -1.14 -15.24
N LEU A 189 9.99 -0.99 -14.51
CA LEU A 189 10.87 0.17 -14.66
C LEU A 189 11.59 0.12 -16.02
N PRO A 190 11.80 1.26 -16.71
CA PRO A 190 12.49 1.31 -18.00
C PRO A 190 13.87 0.64 -18.00
N CYS A 191 14.69 0.90 -16.97
CA CYS A 191 16.00 0.26 -16.78
C CYS A 191 15.99 -0.99 -15.89
N ARG A 192 14.79 -1.42 -15.44
CA ARG A 192 14.59 -2.58 -14.57
C ARG A 192 15.47 -2.52 -13.30
N ALA A 193 15.79 -3.67 -12.71
CA ALA A 193 16.78 -3.80 -11.64
C ALA A 193 18.20 -4.07 -12.19
N ILE A 194 18.58 -3.44 -13.31
CA ILE A 194 19.87 -3.66 -13.98
C ILE A 194 20.77 -2.43 -13.89
N GLU A 195 20.23 -1.25 -14.26
CA GLU A 195 20.93 0.04 -14.19
C GLU A 195 20.05 1.10 -13.52
N GLY A 196 20.65 2.21 -13.09
CA GLY A 196 19.95 3.26 -12.34
C GLY A 196 19.63 2.85 -10.90
N LEU A 197 18.76 3.62 -10.27
CA LEU A 197 18.36 3.43 -8.86
C LEU A 197 17.62 2.12 -8.63
N GLY A 198 16.95 1.58 -9.66
CA GLY A 198 16.31 0.27 -9.61
C GLY A 198 17.30 -0.88 -9.31
N ALA A 199 18.57 -0.74 -9.71
CA ALA A 199 19.61 -1.73 -9.44
C ALA A 199 20.02 -1.82 -7.96
N LEU A 200 19.70 -0.80 -7.15
CA LEU A 200 19.92 -0.84 -5.70
C LEU A 200 18.95 -1.79 -4.99
N ILE A 201 17.77 -2.02 -5.56
CA ILE A 201 16.66 -2.67 -4.87
C ILE A 201 16.79 -4.19 -5.04
N ASP A 202 17.29 -4.86 -4.01
CA ASP A 202 17.21 -6.31 -3.93
C ASP A 202 15.91 -6.76 -3.26
N PRO A 203 15.07 -7.58 -3.93
CA PRO A 203 13.79 -7.97 -3.38
C PRO A 203 13.88 -8.68 -2.03
N ILE A 204 14.90 -9.52 -1.82
CA ILE A 204 15.00 -10.33 -0.59
C ILE A 204 15.36 -9.45 0.60
N ASN A 205 16.34 -8.56 0.45
CA ASN A 205 16.78 -7.67 1.51
C ASN A 205 15.77 -6.54 1.77
N ALA A 206 15.06 -6.06 0.75
CA ALA A 206 14.03 -5.04 0.90
C ALA A 206 12.96 -5.46 1.93
N LEU A 207 12.55 -6.73 1.93
CA LEU A 207 11.56 -7.27 2.87
C LEU A 207 12.05 -7.43 4.31
N SER A 208 13.35 -7.30 4.57
CA SER A 208 13.89 -7.38 5.93
C SER A 208 13.75 -6.09 6.75
N GLY A 209 13.30 -5.00 6.11
CA GLY A 209 13.06 -3.71 6.76
C GLY A 209 11.88 -3.77 7.75
N GLU A 210 11.86 -2.84 8.71
CA GLU A 210 10.74 -2.76 9.67
C GLU A 210 9.44 -2.26 9.04
N TYR A 211 9.58 -1.45 7.99
CA TYR A 211 8.48 -0.98 7.16
C TYR A 211 8.90 -1.05 5.71
N LEU A 212 8.01 -1.58 4.87
CA LEU A 212 8.19 -1.63 3.43
C LEU A 212 6.84 -1.36 2.77
N SER A 213 6.80 -0.41 1.84
CA SER A 213 5.62 -0.07 1.06
C SER A 213 6.01 0.09 -0.40
N MET A 214 5.28 -0.58 -1.28
CA MET A 214 5.33 -0.35 -2.73
C MET A 214 4.02 0.26 -3.20
N SER A 215 4.13 1.18 -4.16
CA SER A 215 3.01 1.82 -4.84
C SER A 215 3.21 1.80 -6.34
N LEU A 216 2.12 1.58 -7.06
CA LEU A 216 2.00 1.68 -8.49
C LEU A 216 0.77 2.52 -8.80
N PHE A 217 0.99 3.73 -9.32
CA PHE A 217 -0.04 4.62 -9.80
C PHE A 217 0.08 4.77 -11.32
N VAL A 218 -1.02 4.55 -12.04
CA VAL A 218 -1.10 4.79 -13.47
C VAL A 218 -2.38 5.55 -13.78
N ALA A 219 -2.29 6.57 -14.62
CA ALA A 219 -3.45 7.33 -15.08
C ALA A 219 -3.32 7.70 -16.55
N ARG A 220 -4.49 7.84 -17.18
CA ARG A 220 -4.66 8.35 -18.53
C ARG A 220 -5.45 9.65 -18.46
N SER A 221 -4.84 10.73 -18.94
CA SER A 221 -5.49 12.05 -19.05
C SER A 221 -6.48 12.10 -20.22
N THR A 222 -7.32 13.14 -20.25
CA THR A 222 -8.25 13.42 -21.35
C THR A 222 -7.54 13.67 -22.68
N ASP A 223 -6.30 14.17 -22.62
CA ASP A 223 -5.47 14.47 -23.79
C ASP A 223 -4.66 13.23 -24.25
N ASP A 224 -5.03 12.04 -23.75
CA ASP A 224 -4.36 10.76 -23.99
C ASP A 224 -2.87 10.75 -23.58
N THR A 225 -2.52 11.61 -22.62
CA THR A 225 -1.23 11.54 -21.93
C THR A 225 -1.29 10.49 -20.83
N TRP A 226 -0.20 9.74 -20.69
CA TRP A 226 -0.07 8.65 -19.74
C TRP A 226 0.94 9.02 -18.68
N THR A 227 0.56 8.85 -17.43
CA THR A 227 1.43 9.09 -16.28
C THR A 227 1.54 7.82 -15.48
N LEU A 228 2.75 7.34 -15.24
CA LEU A 228 3.06 6.22 -14.37
C LEU A 228 3.98 6.69 -13.26
N LYS A 229 3.58 6.46 -12.02
CA LYS A 229 4.37 6.74 -10.83
C LYS A 229 4.54 5.46 -10.03
N GLN A 230 5.78 5.16 -9.70
CA GLN A 230 6.18 3.98 -8.94
C GLN A 230 6.95 4.46 -7.72
N HIS A 231 6.48 4.10 -6.54
CA HIS A 231 7.15 4.46 -5.29
C HIS A 231 7.51 3.21 -4.47
N LEU A 232 8.67 3.24 -3.84
CA LEU A 232 9.08 2.24 -2.85
C LEU A 232 9.62 2.97 -1.63
N THR A 233 8.97 2.79 -0.49
CA THR A 233 9.40 3.35 0.80
C THR A 233 9.85 2.21 1.69
N THR A 234 11.03 2.33 2.30
CA THR A 234 11.58 1.30 3.17
C THR A 234 12.33 1.88 4.35
N VAL A 235 12.17 1.27 5.52
CA VAL A 235 12.96 1.57 6.72
C VAL A 235 13.91 0.40 6.97
N GLN A 236 15.18 0.62 6.65
CA GLN A 236 16.20 -0.41 6.70
C GLN A 236 17.06 -0.28 7.95
N SER A 237 17.36 -1.44 8.54
CA SER A 237 18.32 -1.59 9.63
C SER A 237 19.64 -2.13 9.06
N PRO A 238 20.79 -1.87 9.70
CA PRO A 238 22.06 -2.33 9.17
C PRO A 238 22.15 -3.85 9.28
N SER A 239 22.59 -4.50 8.20
CA SER A 239 22.76 -5.96 8.16
C SER A 239 23.84 -6.46 9.13
N LYS A 240 23.69 -7.71 9.61
CA LYS A 240 24.66 -8.40 10.47
C LYS A 240 26.08 -8.39 9.91
N HIS A 241 26.23 -8.37 8.59
CA HIS A 241 27.53 -8.40 7.90
C HIS A 241 28.19 -7.03 7.72
N ASN A 242 27.47 -5.92 7.96
CA ASN A 242 28.03 -4.59 7.75
C ASN A 242 27.44 -3.52 8.68
N LYS A 243 27.47 -3.80 9.99
CA LYS A 243 26.90 -2.92 11.04
C LYS A 243 27.53 -1.53 11.13
N GLU A 244 28.70 -1.31 10.54
CA GLU A 244 29.50 -0.11 10.78
C GLU A 244 29.70 0.80 9.57
N ARG A 245 29.35 0.38 8.35
CA ARG A 245 29.75 1.14 7.14
C ARG A 245 28.63 1.87 6.40
N TRP A 246 27.36 1.74 6.79
CA TRP A 246 26.23 2.53 6.25
C TRP A 246 26.38 2.97 4.77
N SER A 247 26.79 2.04 3.92
CA SER A 247 27.01 2.27 2.49
C SER A 247 25.72 1.95 1.75
N LEU A 248 25.48 2.57 0.59
CA LEU A 248 24.29 2.27 -0.22
C LEU A 248 24.17 0.77 -0.52
N GLY A 249 25.31 0.10 -0.79
CA GLY A 249 25.35 -1.35 -0.98
C GLY A 249 24.99 -2.14 0.28
N SER A 250 25.23 -1.63 1.48
CA SER A 250 24.84 -2.30 2.73
C SER A 250 23.40 -2.05 3.16
N ILE A 251 22.79 -0.97 2.67
CA ILE A 251 21.41 -0.59 3.01
C ILE A 251 20.42 -1.32 2.10
N PHE A 252 20.72 -1.42 0.79
CA PHE A 252 19.80 -1.98 -0.19
C PHE A 252 20.31 -3.25 -0.93
N PHE A 253 21.58 -3.62 -0.74
CA PHE A 253 22.23 -4.83 -1.27
C PHE A 253 21.94 -5.17 -2.73
N ALA A 254 22.58 -4.45 -3.66
CA ALA A 254 22.73 -4.94 -5.04
C ALA A 254 23.53 -6.28 -5.04
N ASN A 255 22.83 -7.42 -5.12
CA ASN A 255 23.35 -8.77 -5.43
C ASN A 255 24.81 -9.05 -5.04
N GLY A 256 25.16 -9.02 -3.75
CA GLY A 256 26.43 -9.55 -3.22
C GLY A 256 27.74 -8.97 -3.80
N GLN A 257 27.68 -7.97 -4.68
CA GLN A 257 28.83 -7.38 -5.36
C GLN A 257 29.17 -6.04 -4.73
N HIS A 258 29.82 -6.13 -3.57
CA HIS A 258 30.27 -4.98 -2.78
C HIS A 258 31.21 -4.01 -3.51
N THR A 259 31.74 -4.38 -4.68
CA THR A 259 32.67 -3.55 -5.47
C THR A 259 32.02 -2.89 -6.68
N ALA A 260 30.71 -3.05 -6.90
CA ALA A 260 30.02 -2.47 -8.04
C ALA A 260 29.81 -0.96 -7.90
N GLU A 261 29.89 -0.25 -9.02
CA GLU A 261 29.49 1.14 -9.17
C GLU A 261 28.05 1.21 -9.64
N ILE A 262 27.26 2.12 -9.06
CA ILE A 262 25.95 2.48 -9.62
C ILE A 262 26.11 3.66 -10.59
N ARG A 263 25.46 3.52 -11.75
CA ARG A 263 25.39 4.52 -12.81
C ARG A 263 23.93 4.90 -13.03
N ALA A 264 23.69 6.12 -13.50
CA ALA A 264 22.35 6.57 -13.89
C ALA A 264 21.76 5.66 -14.98
N CYS A 265 20.44 5.48 -14.95
CA CYS A 265 19.72 4.83 -16.03
C CYS A 265 19.87 5.61 -17.34
N PRO A 266 20.30 4.99 -18.46
CA PRO A 266 20.47 5.68 -19.75
C PRO A 266 19.18 6.30 -20.31
N LEU A 267 18.03 5.77 -19.92
CA LEU A 267 16.71 6.25 -20.33
C LEU A 267 16.15 7.36 -19.41
N ALA A 268 16.78 7.61 -18.26
CA ALA A 268 16.33 8.63 -17.32
C ALA A 268 16.81 10.02 -17.75
N VAL A 269 15.92 11.00 -17.69
CA VAL A 269 16.24 12.43 -17.83
C VAL A 269 16.92 12.93 -16.56
N GLU A 270 16.46 12.47 -15.40
CA GLU A 270 17.02 12.83 -14.09
C GLU A 270 17.28 11.56 -13.27
N SER A 271 18.46 11.49 -12.64
CA SER A 271 18.85 10.40 -11.75
C SER A 271 19.55 10.95 -10.51
N LEU A 272 18.75 11.27 -9.49
CA LEU A 272 19.19 12.08 -8.34
C LEU A 272 19.07 11.31 -7.03
N VAL A 273 20.07 11.46 -6.16
CA VAL A 273 20.04 10.99 -4.78
C VAL A 273 20.04 12.18 -3.84
N TYR A 274 18.95 12.38 -3.12
CA TYR A 274 18.81 13.37 -2.06
C TYR A 274 19.14 12.73 -0.72
N THR A 275 20.07 13.31 0.01
CA THR A 275 20.40 12.86 1.37
C THR A 275 20.14 14.00 2.34
N GLU A 276 19.26 13.78 3.30
CA GLU A 276 19.06 14.72 4.40
C GLU A 276 20.26 14.68 5.34
N SER A 277 20.75 15.86 5.73
CA SER A 277 21.81 15.98 6.70
C SER A 277 21.35 15.52 8.09
N MET A 278 22.24 14.91 8.86
CA MET A 278 21.95 14.41 10.21
C MET A 278 21.80 15.52 11.27
N GLY A 279 22.03 16.79 10.94
CA GLY A 279 22.06 17.88 11.92
C GLY A 279 21.48 19.24 11.48
N LEU A 280 21.24 19.48 10.18
CA LEU A 280 20.62 20.69 9.64
C LEU A 280 19.58 20.31 8.57
N VAL A 281 18.65 21.22 8.26
CA VAL A 281 17.69 21.09 7.13
C VAL A 281 18.40 21.31 5.78
N ASP A 282 19.63 20.82 5.64
CA ASP A 282 20.38 20.86 4.39
C ASP A 282 20.24 19.51 3.70
N THR A 283 19.89 19.55 2.42
CA THR A 283 19.78 18.35 1.57
C THR A 283 20.94 18.31 0.59
N VAL A 284 21.75 17.26 0.66
CA VAL A 284 22.84 17.03 -0.29
C VAL A 284 22.28 16.28 -1.49
N THR A 285 22.43 16.86 -2.68
CA THR A 285 21.97 16.25 -3.93
C THR A 285 23.17 15.67 -4.69
N THR A 286 23.11 14.38 -5.01
CA THR A 286 24.12 13.69 -5.83
C THR A 286 23.48 13.29 -7.15
N ASP A 287 24.05 13.74 -8.28
CA ASP A 287 23.61 13.37 -9.62
C ASP A 287 24.42 12.17 -10.14
N LEU A 288 23.73 11.04 -10.36
CA LEU A 288 24.34 9.80 -10.85
C LEU A 288 24.75 9.88 -12.33
N ARG A 289 24.27 10.88 -13.07
CA ARG A 289 24.70 11.13 -14.46
C ARG A 289 26.07 11.80 -14.51
N ALA A 290 26.39 12.62 -13.50
CA ALA A 290 27.65 13.34 -13.40
C ALA A 290 28.76 12.46 -12.83
N THR A 291 28.47 11.71 -11.75
CA THR A 291 29.46 10.89 -11.06
C THR A 291 28.90 9.53 -10.66
N PRO A 292 29.51 8.40 -11.08
CA PRO A 292 29.12 7.09 -10.59
C PRO A 292 29.48 6.95 -9.10
N VAL A 293 28.67 6.19 -8.37
CA VAL A 293 28.83 5.99 -6.92
C VAL A 293 29.28 4.56 -6.64
N VAL A 294 30.35 4.41 -5.85
CA VAL A 294 30.84 3.08 -5.43
C VAL A 294 30.03 2.59 -4.23
N LEU A 295 29.37 1.44 -4.35
CA LEU A 295 28.45 0.90 -3.33
C LEU A 295 29.14 0.47 -2.02
N ALA A 296 30.46 0.26 -2.06
CA ALA A 296 31.27 -0.09 -0.90
C ALA A 296 31.55 1.10 0.03
N ARG A 297 31.56 2.32 -0.52
CA ARG A 297 31.98 3.51 0.22
C ARG A 297 30.92 3.88 1.26
N PRO A 298 31.32 4.21 2.49
CA PRO A 298 30.37 4.65 3.50
C PRO A 298 29.63 5.90 2.99
N TRP A 299 28.30 5.82 2.95
CA TRP A 299 27.47 6.97 2.54
C TRP A 299 27.36 7.97 3.68
N PHE A 300 27.36 7.45 4.91
CA PHE A 300 27.23 8.19 6.14
C PHE A 300 28.48 8.05 7.02
N GLU A 301 29.46 8.93 6.84
CA GLU A 301 30.78 8.83 7.49
C GLU A 301 30.74 9.12 9.00
N THR A 302 29.90 10.06 9.46
CA THR A 302 29.82 10.51 10.86
C THR A 302 28.71 9.84 11.68
N TRP A 303 28.21 8.68 11.25
CA TRP A 303 27.07 8.00 11.88
C TRP A 303 27.26 7.72 13.37
N LYS A 304 28.46 7.27 13.78
CA LYS A 304 28.74 6.92 15.18
C LYS A 304 28.61 8.14 16.10
N ASP A 305 29.02 9.31 15.63
CA ASP A 305 28.94 10.55 16.40
C ASP A 305 27.51 11.08 16.44
N ALA A 306 26.78 11.00 15.33
CA ALA A 306 25.36 11.34 15.25
C ALA A 306 24.49 10.44 16.15
N ALA A 307 24.76 9.14 16.18
CA ALA A 307 24.05 8.19 17.04
C ALA A 307 24.31 8.47 18.53
N LYS A 308 25.56 8.80 18.91
CA LYS A 308 25.89 9.22 20.28
C LYS A 308 25.20 10.54 20.65
N ALA A 309 25.25 11.53 19.77
CA ALA A 309 24.59 12.82 19.96
C ALA A 309 23.07 12.63 20.15
N ALA A 310 22.43 11.84 19.28
CA ALA A 310 21.02 11.49 19.41
C ALA A 310 20.72 10.79 20.74
N SER A 311 21.54 9.81 21.15
CA SER A 311 21.38 9.10 22.44
C SER A 311 21.66 9.93 23.70
N SER A 312 22.22 11.15 23.55
CA SER A 312 22.45 12.08 24.65
C SER A 312 21.33 13.10 24.80
N GLN A 313 20.54 13.29 23.75
CA GLN A 313 19.35 14.14 23.80
C GLN A 313 18.19 13.34 24.39
N HIS A 314 17.77 13.66 25.62
CA HIS A 314 16.54 13.12 26.24
C HIS A 314 15.24 13.43 25.45
N SER A 315 15.33 14.12 24.31
CA SER A 315 14.23 14.63 23.49
C SER A 315 13.59 13.61 22.53
N TYR A 316 13.88 12.32 22.64
CA TYR A 316 13.05 11.29 21.95
C TYR A 316 11.58 11.34 22.39
N GLN A 317 11.29 11.96 23.54
CA GLN A 317 9.92 12.18 24.03
C GLN A 317 9.24 13.43 23.47
N THR A 318 9.91 14.28 22.69
CA THR A 318 9.36 15.58 22.23
C THR A 318 9.17 15.71 20.73
N GLN A 319 9.35 14.63 19.96
CA GLN A 319 8.75 14.54 18.64
C GLN A 319 7.32 14.00 18.80
N GLU A 320 6.49 14.75 19.54
CA GLU A 320 5.05 14.53 19.51
C GLU A 320 4.61 14.74 18.07
N ASP A 321 4.13 13.69 17.41
CA ASP A 321 3.42 13.88 16.16
C ASP A 321 2.35 14.95 16.40
N VAL A 322 2.37 15.99 15.56
CA VAL A 322 1.44 17.12 15.61
C VAL A 322 -0.01 16.62 15.72
N VAL A 323 -0.29 15.42 15.19
CA VAL A 323 -1.56 14.72 15.29
C VAL A 323 -1.34 13.22 15.50
N SER A 324 -2.25 12.53 16.18
CA SER A 324 -2.21 11.06 16.26
C SER A 324 -3.59 10.43 16.07
N ALA A 325 -3.61 9.22 15.52
CA ALA A 325 -4.81 8.45 15.28
C ALA A 325 -4.58 6.99 15.68
N HIS A 326 -5.36 6.51 16.64
CA HIS A 326 -5.30 5.14 17.14
C HIS A 326 -6.65 4.45 17.03
N ARG A 327 -6.64 3.17 16.66
CA ARG A 327 -7.81 2.32 16.56
C ARG A 327 -7.57 1.03 17.32
N PHE A 328 -8.54 0.61 18.11
CA PHE A 328 -8.44 -0.61 18.91
C PHE A 328 -9.79 -1.31 19.07
N VAL A 329 -9.73 -2.62 19.29
CA VAL A 329 -10.91 -3.46 19.57
C VAL A 329 -11.20 -3.40 21.06
N THR A 330 -12.48 -3.26 21.41
CA THR A 330 -12.97 -3.28 22.79
C THR A 330 -13.86 -4.50 23.04
N GLY A 331 -14.09 -4.82 24.31
CA GLY A 331 -14.92 -5.96 24.73
C GLY A 331 -14.15 -7.28 24.84
N TYR A 332 -14.85 -8.32 25.28
CA TYR A 332 -14.32 -9.65 25.50
C TYR A 332 -15.22 -10.73 24.89
N GLY A 333 -14.61 -11.85 24.49
CA GLY A 333 -15.31 -13.00 23.93
C GLY A 333 -15.38 -13.05 22.40
N GLN A 334 -16.08 -14.06 21.89
CA GLN A 334 -16.15 -14.37 20.46
C GLN A 334 -17.44 -13.93 19.76
N VAL A 335 -18.41 -13.37 20.50
CA VAL A 335 -19.71 -12.96 19.93
C VAL A 335 -19.85 -11.44 19.87
N ARG A 336 -19.64 -10.75 20.99
CA ARG A 336 -19.75 -9.30 21.09
C ARG A 336 -18.37 -8.67 21.18
N GLY A 337 -18.28 -7.43 20.71
CA GLY A 337 -17.11 -6.58 20.86
C GLY A 337 -17.48 -5.14 20.62
N GLY A 338 -16.45 -4.32 20.45
CA GLY A 338 -16.61 -2.95 20.03
C GLY A 338 -15.36 -2.47 19.29
N LEU A 339 -15.53 -1.35 18.62
CA LEU A 339 -14.46 -0.60 17.99
C LEU A 339 -14.34 0.71 18.74
N ALA A 340 -13.12 1.13 19.04
CA ALA A 340 -12.85 2.47 19.53
C ALA A 340 -11.73 3.12 18.72
N VAL A 341 -11.86 4.42 18.52
CA VAL A 341 -10.92 5.24 17.78
C VAL A 341 -10.61 6.47 18.61
N GLN A 342 -9.34 6.81 18.70
CA GLN A 342 -8.82 7.99 19.37
C GLN A 342 -8.12 8.87 18.35
N LEU A 343 -8.58 10.12 18.24
CA LEU A 343 -8.02 11.15 17.38
C LEU A 343 -7.49 12.27 18.28
N LYS A 344 -6.22 12.63 18.13
CA LYS A 344 -5.56 13.63 18.97
C LYS A 344 -4.91 14.69 18.10
N ASN A 345 -5.12 15.95 18.47
CA ASN A 345 -4.38 17.10 17.95
C ASN A 345 -3.41 17.57 19.03
N ASN A 346 -2.12 17.31 18.86
CA ASN A 346 -1.06 17.74 19.79
C ASN A 346 -0.51 19.14 19.46
N HIS A 347 -1.01 19.79 18.40
CA HIS A 347 -0.52 21.10 18.03
C HIS A 347 -0.80 22.12 19.16
N ALA A 348 0.21 22.92 19.50
CA ALA A 348 0.17 23.86 20.63
C ALA A 348 -0.89 24.97 20.48
N SER A 349 -1.09 25.50 19.27
CA SER A 349 -1.97 26.64 19.02
C SER A 349 -3.01 26.49 17.89
N CYS A 350 -2.87 25.52 16.98
CA CYS A 350 -3.75 25.38 15.82
C CYS A 350 -4.88 24.38 16.08
N GLY A 351 -6.12 24.81 15.77
CA GLY A 351 -7.24 23.89 15.58
C GLY A 351 -7.22 23.26 14.19
N MET A 352 -7.64 22.00 14.08
CA MET A 352 -7.63 21.22 12.84
C MET A 352 -9.00 20.62 12.55
N ARG A 353 -9.37 20.59 11.27
CA ARG A 353 -10.47 19.74 10.80
C ARG A 353 -9.94 18.32 10.64
N VAL A 354 -10.67 17.36 11.20
CA VAL A 354 -10.34 15.94 11.11
C VAL A 354 -11.47 15.21 10.41
N THR A 355 -11.15 14.53 9.33
CA THR A 355 -12.06 13.55 8.72
C THR A 355 -11.51 12.16 8.95
N TYR A 356 -12.33 11.27 9.51
CA TYR A 356 -12.00 9.87 9.71
C TYR A 356 -12.94 8.99 8.88
N THR A 357 -12.35 8.13 8.05
CA THR A 357 -13.08 7.18 7.20
C THR A 357 -12.62 5.76 7.51
N ASP A 358 -13.55 4.83 7.68
CA ASP A 358 -13.24 3.43 7.95
C ASP A 358 -14.19 2.49 7.19
N VAL A 359 -13.65 1.38 6.71
CA VAL A 359 -14.37 0.33 6.00
C VAL A 359 -14.21 -0.98 6.77
N ILE A 360 -15.31 -1.46 7.32
CA ILE A 360 -15.32 -2.62 8.21
C ILE A 360 -16.06 -3.77 7.52
N PRO A 361 -15.43 -4.94 7.34
CA PRO A 361 -16.05 -6.09 6.69
C PRO A 361 -17.40 -6.48 7.27
N TRP A 362 -18.29 -7.02 6.43
CA TRP A 362 -19.67 -7.36 6.79
C TRP A 362 -19.80 -8.38 7.93
N TYR A 363 -18.77 -9.19 8.16
CA TYR A 363 -18.76 -10.17 9.24
C TYR A 363 -18.58 -9.53 10.62
N LEU A 364 -18.28 -8.22 10.68
CA LEU A 364 -18.38 -7.40 11.88
C LEU A 364 -19.59 -6.49 11.73
N ARG A 365 -20.68 -6.80 12.44
CA ARG A 365 -21.93 -6.04 12.38
C ARG A 365 -21.85 -4.88 13.36
N VAL A 366 -21.62 -3.68 12.85
CA VAL A 366 -21.47 -2.47 13.66
C VAL A 366 -22.84 -1.84 13.92
N TYR A 367 -23.13 -1.53 15.18
CA TYR A 367 -24.40 -0.93 15.57
C TYR A 367 -24.28 0.59 15.71
N PHE A 368 -24.73 1.33 14.69
CA PHE A 368 -24.69 2.79 14.69
C PHE A 368 -25.34 3.44 15.92
N HIS A 369 -26.49 2.92 16.37
CA HIS A 369 -27.21 3.44 17.54
C HIS A 369 -26.41 3.37 18.87
N THR A 370 -25.28 2.66 18.88
CA THR A 370 -24.39 2.54 20.05
C THR A 370 -23.21 3.52 20.02
N PHE A 371 -23.18 4.44 19.05
CA PHE A 371 -22.15 5.46 18.94
C PHE A 371 -22.05 6.28 20.23
N ARG A 372 -20.87 6.25 20.85
CA ARG A 372 -20.53 7.09 22.01
C ARG A 372 -19.24 7.82 21.72
N ALA A 373 -19.21 9.12 21.96
CA ALA A 373 -18.01 9.93 21.81
C ALA A 373 -17.76 10.75 23.08
N SER A 374 -16.49 10.90 23.45
CA SER A 374 -16.04 11.72 24.55
C SER A 374 -14.84 12.56 24.13
N ALA A 375 -14.85 13.82 24.54
CA ALA A 375 -13.73 14.74 24.41
C ALA A 375 -13.39 15.24 25.82
N ALA A 376 -12.12 15.16 26.22
CA ALA A 376 -11.67 15.47 27.59
C ALA A 376 -12.48 14.79 28.72
N GLY A 377 -13.12 13.64 28.45
CA GLY A 377 -13.98 12.92 29.39
C GLY A 377 -15.47 13.33 29.40
N SER A 378 -15.87 14.30 28.58
CA SER A 378 -17.26 14.78 28.46
C SER A 378 -17.88 14.40 27.11
N GLU A 379 -19.11 13.85 27.12
CA GLU A 379 -19.87 13.54 25.90
C GLU A 379 -20.45 14.80 25.23
N GLN A 380 -20.81 15.82 26.03
CA GLN A 380 -21.36 17.07 25.51
C GLN A 380 -20.35 17.86 24.68
N GLU A 381 -19.09 17.87 25.13
CA GLU A 381 -17.99 18.49 24.39
C GLU A 381 -17.79 17.77 23.05
N ALA A 382 -17.76 16.43 23.05
CA ALA A 382 -17.63 15.66 21.82
C ALA A 382 -18.73 16.00 20.80
N GLN A 383 -19.98 16.11 21.23
CA GLN A 383 -21.11 16.47 20.36
C GLN A 383 -20.95 17.86 19.72
N SER A 384 -20.30 18.80 20.41
CA SER A 384 -20.01 20.13 19.86
C SER A 384 -18.85 20.13 18.84
N LEU A 385 -17.92 19.18 18.96
CA LEU A 385 -16.77 19.05 18.05
C LEU A 385 -17.15 18.31 16.76
N ILE A 386 -18.08 17.36 16.84
CA ILE A 386 -18.53 16.54 15.71
C ILE A 386 -19.48 17.34 14.83
N ARG A 387 -19.17 17.44 13.53
CA ARG A 387 -19.99 18.16 12.55
C ARG A 387 -20.92 17.24 11.79
N SER A 388 -20.41 16.13 11.30
CA SER A 388 -21.19 15.15 10.56
C SER A 388 -20.71 13.73 10.82
N PHE A 389 -21.64 12.79 10.76
CA PHE A 389 -21.36 11.37 10.84
C PHE A 389 -22.22 10.64 9.81
N ASP A 390 -21.58 10.10 8.78
CA ASP A 390 -22.23 9.33 7.73
C ASP A 390 -21.95 7.84 7.97
N PHE A 391 -22.97 6.99 7.86
CA PHE A 391 -22.86 5.56 8.10
C PHE A 391 -23.66 4.76 7.09
N VAL A 392 -23.02 3.77 6.49
CA VAL A 392 -23.64 2.79 5.62
C VAL A 392 -23.49 1.41 6.29
N PRO A 393 -24.60 0.76 6.70
CA PRO A 393 -24.54 -0.57 7.28
C PRO A 393 -24.13 -1.61 6.25
N ALA A 394 -23.39 -2.62 6.73
CA ALA A 394 -23.10 -3.81 5.95
C ALA A 394 -24.34 -4.63 5.61
N GLU A 395 -24.27 -5.33 4.48
CA GLU A 395 -25.21 -6.38 4.10
C GLU A 395 -24.59 -7.75 4.40
N LEU A 396 -25.42 -8.72 4.81
CA LEU A 396 -24.92 -10.06 5.14
C LEU A 396 -24.32 -10.73 3.90
N ARG A 397 -23.00 -10.97 3.88
CA ARG A 397 -22.25 -11.47 2.71
C ARG A 397 -22.36 -10.58 1.48
N GLY A 398 -22.60 -9.29 1.70
CA GLY A 398 -22.61 -8.26 0.68
C GLY A 398 -21.67 -7.13 1.09
N ARG A 399 -22.05 -5.90 0.79
CA ARG A 399 -21.22 -4.72 1.05
C ARG A 399 -20.73 -4.62 2.51
N PRO A 400 -19.52 -4.11 2.73
CA PRO A 400 -19.00 -3.85 4.08
C PRO A 400 -19.68 -2.61 4.72
N ASN A 401 -19.45 -2.41 6.01
CA ASN A 401 -19.85 -1.19 6.69
C ASN A 401 -18.89 -0.07 6.27
N GLN A 402 -19.42 1.11 6.04
CA GLN A 402 -18.62 2.31 5.79
C GLN A 402 -19.07 3.40 6.74
N PHE A 403 -18.14 4.14 7.30
CA PHE A 403 -18.51 5.36 8.00
C PHE A 403 -17.46 6.45 7.85
N ARG A 404 -17.97 7.69 7.91
CA ARG A 404 -17.21 8.93 7.82
C ARG A 404 -17.60 9.83 8.97
N LEU A 405 -16.62 10.26 9.76
CA LEU A 405 -16.76 11.22 10.85
C LEU A 405 -16.00 12.49 10.48
N GLU A 406 -16.69 13.63 10.44
CA GLU A 406 -16.05 14.94 10.33
C GLU A 406 -16.15 15.66 11.67
N ALA A 407 -15.02 16.04 12.25
CA ALA A 407 -14.94 16.76 13.51
C ALA A 407 -13.95 17.93 13.42
N PHE A 408 -14.12 18.94 14.27
CA PHE A 408 -13.15 20.00 14.48
C PHE A 408 -12.46 19.77 15.81
N LEU A 409 -11.13 19.57 15.81
CA LEU A 409 -10.33 19.39 17.01
C LEU A 409 -9.54 20.66 17.32
N PRO A 410 -9.82 21.35 18.44
CA PRO A 410 -8.98 22.44 18.93
C PRO A 410 -7.54 22.00 19.21
N ALA A 411 -6.67 22.98 19.45
CA ALA A 411 -5.30 22.74 19.90
C ALA A 411 -5.28 21.89 21.19
N ASN A 412 -4.36 20.92 21.26
CA ASN A 412 -4.22 19.99 22.40
C ASN A 412 -5.52 19.25 22.80
N ALA A 413 -6.40 18.96 21.83
CA ALA A 413 -7.65 18.25 22.07
C ALA A 413 -7.57 16.78 21.67
N THR A 414 -8.29 15.92 22.40
CA THR A 414 -8.45 14.49 22.08
C THR A 414 -9.93 14.16 21.96
N LEU A 415 -10.31 13.52 20.87
CA LEU A 415 -11.65 12.96 20.64
C LEU A 415 -11.54 11.43 20.62
N VAL A 416 -12.29 10.77 21.48
CA VAL A 416 -12.42 9.31 21.50
C VAL A 416 -13.85 8.96 21.17
N PHE A 417 -14.07 8.06 20.22
CA PHE A 417 -15.39 7.52 19.96
C PHE A 417 -15.36 6.00 19.89
N SER A 418 -16.52 5.39 20.16
CA SER A 418 -16.68 3.95 20.20
C SER A 418 -18.04 3.50 19.65
N LEU A 419 -18.05 2.32 19.06
CA LEU A 419 -19.21 1.65 18.49
C LEU A 419 -19.19 0.19 18.93
N GLN A 420 -20.34 -0.37 19.30
CA GLN A 420 -20.47 -1.80 19.58
C GLN A 420 -20.60 -2.58 18.27
N MET A 421 -20.08 -3.80 18.26
CA MET A 421 -20.19 -4.71 17.12
C MET A 421 -20.44 -6.15 17.55
N ASP A 422 -21.14 -6.89 16.70
CA ASP A 422 -21.28 -8.34 16.81
C ASP A 422 -20.49 -9.06 15.70
N LYS A 423 -19.92 -10.20 16.06
CA LYS A 423 -19.15 -11.06 15.16
C LYS A 423 -20.10 -12.07 14.51
N ALA A 424 -20.17 -12.06 13.20
CA ALA A 424 -21.02 -12.98 12.45
C ALA A 424 -20.47 -14.41 12.49
N PHE A 425 -21.38 -15.39 12.52
CA PHE A 425 -21.02 -16.79 12.31
C PHE A 425 -20.74 -17.04 10.83
N LEU A 426 -19.48 -17.37 10.55
CA LEU A 426 -19.00 -17.70 9.22
C LEU A 426 -19.27 -19.17 8.89
N ARG A 427 -19.42 -19.46 7.60
CA ARG A 427 -19.42 -20.83 7.08
C ARG A 427 -18.01 -21.38 7.14
N LEU A 428 -17.89 -22.71 7.16
CA LEU A 428 -16.60 -23.40 7.13
C LEU A 428 -15.68 -22.91 5.99
N SER A 429 -16.24 -22.67 4.81
CA SER A 429 -15.53 -22.20 3.62
C SER A 429 -15.16 -20.72 3.66
N GLU A 430 -15.74 -19.94 4.58
CA GLU A 430 -15.48 -18.50 4.75
C GLU A 430 -14.32 -18.26 5.74
N HIS A 431 -13.86 -19.31 6.43
CA HIS A 431 -12.68 -19.22 7.28
C HIS A 431 -11.39 -19.32 6.45
N PRO A 432 -10.37 -18.52 6.79
CA PRO A 432 -9.06 -18.68 6.21
C PRO A 432 -8.38 -19.97 6.70
N PRO A 433 -7.30 -20.43 6.02
CA PRO A 433 -6.57 -21.65 6.38
C PRO A 433 -6.08 -21.73 7.84
N ASP A 434 -5.89 -20.58 8.50
CA ASP A 434 -5.67 -20.47 9.94
C ASP A 434 -6.75 -19.58 10.56
N ALA A 435 -7.84 -20.23 10.98
CA ALA A 435 -8.98 -19.59 11.60
C ALA A 435 -8.72 -19.14 13.05
N ASN A 436 -7.78 -19.80 13.75
CA ASN A 436 -7.51 -19.58 15.18
C ASN A 436 -6.72 -18.30 15.42
N ARG A 437 -5.89 -17.86 14.47
CA ARG A 437 -5.19 -16.56 14.50
C ARG A 437 -6.15 -15.37 14.57
N GLY A 438 -7.33 -15.49 13.96
CA GLY A 438 -8.29 -14.40 13.81
C GLY A 438 -8.20 -13.70 12.44
N PHE A 439 -8.99 -12.65 12.27
CA PHE A 439 -9.19 -11.94 11.01
C PHE A 439 -8.56 -10.55 11.08
N ASP A 440 -7.75 -10.20 10.08
CA ASP A 440 -7.16 -8.87 9.96
C ASP A 440 -8.16 -7.92 9.31
N ILE A 441 -8.36 -6.76 9.94
CA ILE A 441 -9.21 -5.68 9.45
C ILE A 441 -8.31 -4.55 8.98
N ALA A 442 -8.59 -4.06 7.78
CA ALA A 442 -7.81 -2.99 7.17
C ALA A 442 -7.83 -1.71 8.04
N PRO A 443 -6.73 -0.94 8.06
CA PRO A 443 -6.68 0.37 8.70
C PRO A 443 -7.77 1.36 8.24
N GLY A 444 -8.23 2.20 9.16
CA GLY A 444 -8.98 3.41 8.82
C GLY A 444 -8.04 4.56 8.42
N VAL A 445 -8.61 5.58 7.78
CA VAL A 445 -7.89 6.75 7.27
C VAL A 445 -8.32 7.98 8.07
N ALA A 446 -7.35 8.70 8.64
CA ALA A 446 -7.58 9.94 9.38
C ALA A 446 -6.85 11.09 8.67
N THR A 447 -7.60 12.05 8.12
CA THR A 447 -7.05 13.23 7.45
C THR A 447 -7.22 14.45 8.35
N PHE A 448 -6.11 15.09 8.71
CA PHE A 448 -6.07 16.30 9.51
C PHE A 448 -5.68 17.46 8.61
N LYS A 449 -6.49 18.52 8.60
CA LYS A 449 -6.28 19.71 7.79
C LYS A 449 -6.40 20.96 8.64
N VAL A 450 -5.38 21.82 8.60
CA VAL A 450 -5.48 23.16 9.18
C VAL A 450 -6.44 23.98 8.33
N LEU A 451 -7.39 24.66 8.98
CA LEU A 451 -8.31 25.56 8.30
C LEU A 451 -7.68 26.93 8.15
N ASP A 452 -7.43 27.32 6.91
CA ASP A 452 -7.15 28.71 6.55
C ASP A 452 -8.47 29.48 6.65
N GLY A 453 -8.57 30.38 7.62
CA GLY A 453 -9.74 31.23 7.77
C GLY A 453 -9.85 32.17 6.56
N ASN A 454 -11.04 32.27 5.96
CA ASN A 454 -11.34 33.20 4.87
C ASN A 454 -11.10 34.69 5.23
N ASP A 455 -10.82 35.00 6.50
CA ASP A 455 -10.50 36.34 7.02
C ASP A 455 -9.01 36.53 7.40
N GLY A 456 -8.09 35.67 6.92
CA GLY A 456 -6.65 35.83 7.18
C GLY A 456 -6.23 35.61 8.64
N SER A 457 -7.14 35.15 9.50
CA SER A 457 -6.82 34.50 10.76
C SER A 457 -6.90 33.00 10.52
N SER A 458 -5.76 32.36 10.27
CA SER A 458 -5.62 30.97 10.67
C SER A 458 -6.04 30.88 12.15
N VAL A 459 -6.70 29.79 12.57
CA VAL A 459 -6.99 29.56 14.00
C VAL A 459 -5.68 29.29 14.78
N CYS A 460 -4.55 29.24 14.08
CA CYS A 460 -3.23 29.33 14.63
C CYS A 460 -2.96 30.76 15.12
N ALA A 461 -2.41 30.93 16.33
CA ALA A 461 -1.92 32.22 16.77
C ALA A 461 -0.95 32.82 15.71
N LYS A 462 -1.00 34.16 15.54
CA LYS A 462 -0.43 34.97 14.44
C LYS A 462 1.09 34.84 14.14
N GLU A 463 1.78 33.87 14.73
CA GLU A 463 3.24 33.72 14.70
C GLU A 463 3.75 32.50 13.91
N ALA A 464 2.88 31.69 13.30
CA ALA A 464 3.30 30.61 12.42
C ALA A 464 3.28 31.09 10.96
N GLU A 465 4.46 31.33 10.38
CA GLU A 465 4.66 31.46 8.92
C GLU A 465 3.89 30.34 8.22
N THR A 466 2.89 30.69 7.43
CA THR A 466 1.90 29.80 6.79
C THR A 466 2.50 28.49 6.25
N PRO A 467 2.13 27.33 6.84
CA PRO A 467 2.10 26.10 6.08
C PRO A 467 0.67 25.55 6.12
N SER A 468 0.06 25.36 4.95
CA SER A 468 -1.14 24.53 4.82
C SER A 468 -0.78 23.11 5.25
N PHE A 469 -0.91 22.78 6.54
CA PHE A 469 -0.63 21.45 7.06
C PHE A 469 -1.83 20.55 6.80
N THR A 470 -1.66 19.62 5.88
CA THR A 470 -2.60 18.52 5.66
C THR A 470 -1.85 17.22 5.83
N THR A 471 -2.31 16.36 6.74
CA THR A 471 -1.71 15.05 6.95
C THR A 471 -2.74 13.94 6.97
N THR A 472 -2.44 12.86 6.24
CA THR A 472 -3.24 11.64 6.24
C THR A 472 -2.48 10.55 7.02
N LEU A 473 -3.09 10.08 8.10
CA LEU A 473 -2.61 8.98 8.92
C LEU A 473 -3.46 7.73 8.68
N PHE A 474 -2.83 6.57 8.78
CA PHE A 474 -3.51 5.28 8.77
C PHE A 474 -3.49 4.69 10.18
N THR A 475 -4.64 4.24 10.67
CA THR A 475 -4.72 3.64 12.01
C THR A 475 -4.11 2.23 12.02
N GLU A 476 -4.09 1.60 13.20
CA GLU A 476 -3.67 0.21 13.32
C GLU A 476 -4.61 -0.74 12.54
N PRO A 477 -4.05 -1.78 11.87
CA PRO A 477 -4.86 -2.92 11.47
C PRO A 477 -5.33 -3.66 12.72
N LEU A 478 -6.55 -4.19 12.69
CA LEU A 478 -7.12 -4.90 13.85
C LEU A 478 -7.07 -6.40 13.62
N LEU A 479 -6.67 -7.15 14.64
CA LEU A 479 -6.81 -8.61 14.65
C LEU A 479 -8.02 -9.00 15.49
N VAL A 480 -9.08 -9.46 14.83
CA VAL A 480 -10.35 -9.80 15.49
C VAL A 480 -10.53 -11.32 15.52
N PRO A 481 -10.59 -11.95 16.71
CA PRO A 481 -10.93 -13.37 16.81
C PRO A 481 -12.43 -13.55 16.55
N LEU A 482 -12.77 -14.34 15.53
CA LEU A 482 -14.13 -14.75 15.19
C LEU A 482 -14.48 -16.10 15.85
N PRO A 483 -15.77 -16.43 16.00
CA PRO A 483 -16.18 -17.72 16.55
C PRO A 483 -15.78 -18.84 15.57
N THR A 484 -14.75 -19.59 15.91
CA THR A 484 -14.24 -20.69 15.09
C THR A 484 -15.06 -21.96 15.34
N PRO A 485 -15.64 -22.60 14.31
CA PRO A 485 -16.30 -23.89 14.48
C PRO A 485 -15.27 -25.00 14.75
N ASP A 486 -15.74 -26.15 15.20
CA ASP A 486 -14.90 -27.35 15.30
C ASP A 486 -14.54 -27.87 13.90
N PHE A 487 -13.29 -27.67 13.48
CA PHE A 487 -12.76 -28.15 12.20
C PHE A 487 -12.45 -29.66 12.20
N SER A 488 -12.40 -30.30 13.36
CA SER A 488 -11.97 -31.70 13.47
C SER A 488 -12.98 -32.68 12.86
N MET A 489 -14.28 -32.42 13.02
CA MET A 489 -15.33 -33.30 12.47
C MET A 489 -15.32 -33.34 10.94
N PRO A 490 -15.34 -32.20 10.20
CA PRO A 490 -15.18 -32.23 8.74
C PRO A 490 -13.86 -32.86 8.29
N TYR A 491 -12.75 -32.58 8.99
CA TYR A 491 -11.44 -33.15 8.65
C TYR A 491 -11.42 -34.67 8.78
N ASN A 492 -12.00 -35.23 9.85
CA ASN A 492 -12.10 -36.68 10.04
C ASN A 492 -12.95 -37.34 8.94
N VAL A 493 -14.03 -36.69 8.51
CA VAL A 493 -14.87 -37.19 7.40
C VAL A 493 -14.12 -37.13 6.07
N ILE A 494 -13.42 -36.04 5.77
CA ILE A 494 -12.65 -35.88 4.53
C ILE A 494 -11.50 -36.90 4.48
N THR A 495 -10.78 -37.08 5.57
CA THR A 495 -9.67 -38.07 5.65
C THR A 495 -10.19 -39.51 5.50
N MET A 496 -11.29 -39.86 6.16
CA MET A 496 -11.91 -41.19 6.01
C MET A 496 -12.39 -41.43 4.57
N THR A 497 -13.15 -40.51 4.00
CA THR A 497 -13.71 -40.64 2.64
C THR A 497 -12.62 -40.67 1.57
N SER A 498 -11.62 -39.78 1.65
CA SER A 498 -10.48 -39.79 0.73
C SER A 498 -9.65 -41.08 0.84
N THR A 499 -9.48 -41.63 2.04
CA THR A 499 -8.82 -42.93 2.24
C THR A 499 -9.60 -44.08 1.58
N VAL A 500 -10.93 -44.10 1.76
CA VAL A 500 -11.81 -45.11 1.12
C VAL A 500 -11.76 -44.99 -0.40
N VAL A 501 -11.83 -43.77 -0.94
CA VAL A 501 -11.73 -43.51 -2.38
C VAL A 501 -10.35 -43.90 -2.92
N ALA A 502 -9.27 -43.54 -2.23
CA ALA A 502 -7.91 -43.90 -2.62
C ALA A 502 -7.72 -45.44 -2.62
N PHE A 503 -8.28 -46.13 -1.62
CA PHE A 503 -8.27 -47.59 -1.57
C PHE A 503 -9.08 -48.20 -2.72
N PHE A 504 -10.29 -47.69 -2.98
CA PHE A 504 -11.13 -48.17 -4.08
C PHE A 504 -10.47 -47.95 -5.45
N VAL A 505 -9.98 -46.73 -5.72
CA VAL A 505 -9.30 -46.41 -6.98
C VAL A 505 -8.00 -47.20 -7.11
N GLY A 506 -7.21 -47.30 -6.04
CA GLY A 506 -5.97 -48.06 -6.02
C GLY A 506 -6.20 -49.56 -6.25
N THR A 507 -7.23 -50.14 -5.65
CA THR A 507 -7.61 -51.55 -5.88
C THR A 507 -8.16 -51.77 -7.28
N MET A 508 -8.99 -50.87 -7.79
CA MET A 508 -9.52 -50.92 -9.17
C MET A 508 -8.39 -50.84 -10.20
N LEU A 509 -7.49 -49.85 -10.07
CA LEU A 509 -6.33 -49.70 -10.96
C LEU A 509 -5.42 -50.93 -10.87
N ASN A 510 -5.17 -51.46 -9.67
CA ASN A 510 -4.40 -52.69 -9.50
C ASN A 510 -5.06 -53.89 -10.18
N ALA A 511 -6.39 -54.02 -10.12
CA ALA A 511 -7.12 -55.10 -10.78
C ALA A 511 -7.08 -54.98 -12.31
N LEU A 512 -7.21 -53.77 -12.85
CA LEU A 512 -7.22 -53.50 -14.29
C LEU A 512 -5.82 -53.56 -14.92
N LEU A 513 -4.80 -53.05 -14.22
CA LEU A 513 -3.44 -52.90 -14.76
C LEU A 513 -2.52 -54.07 -14.42
N ARG A 514 -2.83 -54.90 -13.40
CA ARG A 514 -2.11 -56.16 -13.24
C ARG A 514 -2.45 -57.07 -14.41
N LYS A 515 -1.50 -57.20 -15.34
CA LYS A 515 -1.48 -58.32 -16.29
C LYS A 515 -1.64 -59.61 -15.49
N ALA A 516 -2.80 -60.26 -15.65
CA ALA A 516 -3.08 -61.51 -14.97
C ALA A 516 -1.89 -62.47 -15.15
N PRO A 517 -1.35 -63.09 -14.09
CA PRO A 517 -0.33 -64.13 -14.24
C PRO A 517 -0.83 -65.28 -15.13
N ARG A 518 -2.16 -65.43 -15.27
CA ARG A 518 -2.81 -66.35 -16.21
C ARG A 518 -2.51 -66.07 -17.69
N PHE A 519 -2.28 -64.83 -18.13
CA PHE A 519 -1.97 -64.56 -19.55
C PHE A 519 -0.52 -64.95 -19.90
N LYS A 520 0.42 -64.79 -18.96
CA LYS A 520 1.78 -65.34 -19.09
C LYS A 520 1.79 -66.87 -19.02
N GLN A 521 0.98 -67.48 -18.15
CA GLN A 521 0.83 -68.94 -18.09
C GLN A 521 0.13 -69.53 -19.32
N MET A 522 -0.89 -68.86 -19.88
CA MET A 522 -1.55 -69.30 -21.13
C MET A 522 -0.64 -69.15 -22.36
N MET A 523 0.17 -68.09 -22.44
CA MET A 523 1.16 -67.98 -23.52
C MET A 523 2.27 -69.04 -23.38
N ALA A 524 2.73 -69.32 -22.15
CA ALA A 524 3.74 -70.36 -21.90
C ALA A 524 3.22 -71.80 -22.08
N SER A 525 1.94 -72.09 -21.82
CA SER A 525 1.36 -73.41 -22.06
C SER A 525 1.04 -73.65 -23.53
N SER A 526 0.73 -72.60 -24.31
CA SER A 526 0.50 -72.71 -25.75
C SER A 526 1.78 -72.95 -26.57
N SER A 527 2.95 -72.55 -26.06
CA SER A 527 4.24 -72.77 -26.72
C SER A 527 4.87 -74.14 -26.47
N SER A 528 4.26 -74.99 -25.62
CA SER A 528 4.73 -76.34 -25.32
C SER A 528 3.98 -77.44 -26.08
N ALA A 529 3.07 -77.08 -27.00
CA ALA A 529 2.37 -78.01 -27.87
C ALA A 529 2.72 -77.73 -29.34
N LYS A 530 3.95 -78.06 -29.73
CA LYS A 530 4.34 -78.39 -31.11
C LYS A 530 5.66 -79.15 -31.11
#